data_AF-A0A842UML9-F1
#
_entry.id   AF-A0A842UML9-F1
#
_cell.length_a   1.000
_cell.length_b   1.000
_cell.length_c   1.000
_cell.angle_alpha   90.00
_cell.angle_beta   90.00
_cell.angle_gamma   90.00
#
_symmetry.space_group_name_H-M   'P 1'
#
loop_
_entity.id
_entity.type
_entity.pdbx_description
1 polymer ?
#
loop_
_entity_poly.entity_id
_entity_poly.type
_entity_poly.pdbx_seq_one_letter_code
_entity_poly.pdbx_strand_id
1 'polypeptide(L)'
;LLEAATRAPSAGNTQEWEFVTVRKRQAKEKLAEASFEQAYVAKAPVIIVSCANLDEIGRAYGKRGRDLFSVQDSALATQNLMLAAHDMGLGTCWIGSFDEKKVQDILVLPGHVRPLAIVLVGYPESGTRQLPRKRVSEVVHEEFY
;
A
#
# COMPACT_ATOMS: atom_id res chain seq x y z
N LEU A 1 -8.79 10.81 1.56
CA LEU A 1 -7.74 9.76 1.51
C LEU A 1 -7.70 9.06 0.17
N LEU A 2 -8.70 8.26 -0.19
CA LEU A 2 -8.70 7.53 -1.47
C LEU A 2 -8.66 8.46 -2.69
N GLU A 3 -9.36 9.59 -2.64
CA GLU A 3 -9.25 10.63 -3.69
C GLU A 3 -7.84 11.20 -3.84
N ALA A 4 -7.04 11.26 -2.77
CA ALA A 4 -5.65 11.68 -2.88
C ALA A 4 -4.79 10.57 -3.52
N ALA A 5 -5.10 9.31 -3.21
CA ALA A 5 -4.44 8.16 -3.81
C ALA A 5 -4.61 8.15 -5.34
N THR A 6 -5.84 8.37 -5.83
CA THR A 6 -6.15 8.36 -7.27
C THR A 6 -5.59 9.55 -8.05
N ARG A 7 -4.97 10.53 -7.36
CA ARG A 7 -4.25 11.65 -8.01
C ARG A 7 -2.79 11.33 -8.32
N ALA A 8 -2.29 10.16 -7.93
CA ALA A 8 -0.95 9.73 -8.31
C ALA A 8 -0.86 9.50 -9.84
N PRO A 9 0.32 9.68 -10.45
CA PRO A 9 0.54 9.23 -11.82
C PRO A 9 0.59 7.69 -11.89
N SER A 10 0.24 7.13 -13.05
CA SER A 10 0.47 5.73 -13.42
C SER A 10 1.11 5.64 -14.81
N ALA A 11 1.79 4.51 -15.08
CA ALA A 11 2.31 4.19 -16.39
C ALA A 11 1.19 4.22 -17.44
N GLY A 12 1.29 5.12 -18.41
CA GLY A 12 0.27 5.26 -19.45
C GLY A 12 -1.10 5.70 -18.93
N ASN A 13 -1.18 6.22 -17.70
CA ASN A 13 -2.43 6.60 -17.04
C ASN A 13 -3.43 5.43 -16.92
N THR A 14 -2.94 4.19 -16.76
CA THR A 14 -3.77 2.98 -16.63
C THR A 14 -4.57 2.95 -15.34
N GLN A 15 -4.08 3.57 -14.26
CA GLN A 15 -4.80 3.69 -12.99
C GLN A 15 -5.30 2.35 -12.43
N GLU A 16 -4.50 1.29 -12.59
CA GLU A 16 -4.86 -0.09 -12.24
C GLU A 16 -4.91 -0.38 -10.74
N TRP A 17 -4.65 0.64 -9.90
CA TRP A 17 -4.71 0.50 -8.46
C TRP A 17 -6.14 0.23 -8.00
N GLU A 18 -6.25 -0.65 -7.00
CA GLU A 18 -7.50 -1.01 -6.36
C GLU A 18 -7.31 -0.88 -4.85
N PHE A 19 -8.34 -0.45 -4.12
CA PHE A 19 -8.24 -0.23 -2.67
C PHE A 19 -9.36 -0.93 -1.91
N VAL A 20 -9.00 -1.89 -1.07
CA VAL A 20 -9.96 -2.60 -0.23
C VAL A 20 -9.91 -2.06 1.20
N THR A 21 -10.99 -1.40 1.63
CA THR A 21 -11.11 -0.89 3.00
C THR A 21 -11.69 -1.93 3.95
N VAL A 22 -10.99 -2.24 5.03
CA VAL A 22 -11.34 -3.28 5.99
C VAL A 22 -11.53 -2.68 7.38
N ARG A 23 -12.75 -2.83 7.93
CA ARG A 23 -13.14 -2.36 9.27
C ARG A 23 -13.62 -3.48 10.19
N LYS A 24 -14.12 -4.58 9.62
CA LYS A 24 -14.66 -5.72 10.39
C LYS A 24 -13.56 -6.39 11.20
N ARG A 25 -13.77 -6.54 12.51
CA ARG A 25 -12.78 -7.12 13.44
C ARG A 25 -12.22 -8.46 12.97
N GLN A 26 -13.08 -9.40 12.60
CA GLN A 26 -12.69 -10.72 12.13
C GLN A 26 -11.78 -10.67 10.88
N ALA A 27 -12.04 -9.75 9.94
CA ALA A 27 -11.20 -9.61 8.75
C ALA A 27 -9.84 -9.01 9.10
N LYS A 28 -9.80 -8.03 10.01
CA LYS A 28 -8.54 -7.44 10.50
C LYS A 28 -7.67 -8.45 11.26
N GLU A 29 -8.29 -9.34 12.06
CA GLU A 29 -7.60 -10.43 12.76
C GLU A 29 -6.95 -11.39 11.76
N LYS A 30 -7.68 -11.82 10.73
CA LYS A 30 -7.11 -12.65 9.64
C LYS A 30 -5.98 -11.96 8.87
N LEU A 31 -6.10 -10.65 8.62
CA LEU A 31 -5.02 -9.88 7.98
C LEU A 31 -3.78 -9.78 8.87
N ALA A 32 -3.93 -9.73 10.20
CA ALA A 32 -2.80 -9.76 11.12
C ALA A 32 -2.09 -11.11 11.09
N GLU A 33 -2.83 -12.23 11.03
CA GLU A 33 -2.26 -13.57 10.83
C GLU A 33 -1.52 -13.69 9.49
N ALA A 34 -2.12 -13.20 8.40
CA ALA A 34 -1.50 -13.17 7.08
C ALA A 34 -0.25 -12.27 7.03
N SER A 35 -0.14 -11.30 7.94
CA SER A 35 1.03 -10.43 8.12
C SER A 35 2.05 -11.04 9.09
N PHE A 36 2.20 -12.37 9.11
CA PHE A 36 3.13 -13.08 10.01
C PHE A 36 2.93 -12.78 11.50
N GLU A 37 1.67 -12.84 11.95
CA GLU A 37 1.26 -12.68 13.34
C GLU A 37 1.55 -11.28 13.95
N GLN A 38 1.60 -10.26 13.12
CA GLN A 38 1.76 -8.87 13.56
C GLN A 38 0.45 -8.35 14.19
N ALA A 39 0.21 -8.71 15.46
CA ALA A 39 -1.04 -8.44 16.17
C ALA A 39 -1.48 -6.96 16.20
N TYR A 40 -0.54 -6.02 16.05
CA TYR A 40 -0.85 -4.59 15.99
C TYR A 40 -1.62 -4.19 14.71
N VAL A 41 -1.55 -4.98 13.64
CA VAL A 41 -2.35 -4.80 12.41
C VAL A 41 -3.84 -4.77 12.74
N ALA A 42 -4.31 -5.69 13.58
CA ALA A 42 -5.74 -5.78 13.93
C ALA A 42 -6.24 -4.60 14.79
N LYS A 43 -5.33 -3.89 15.47
CA LYS A 43 -5.64 -2.75 16.34
C LYS A 43 -6.04 -1.50 15.56
N ALA A 44 -5.59 -1.35 14.32
CA ALA A 44 -5.92 -0.19 13.48
C ALA A 44 -7.44 -0.07 13.29
N PRO A 45 -8.05 1.12 13.45
CA PRO A 45 -9.49 1.29 13.27
C PRO A 45 -9.91 1.06 11.81
N VAL A 46 -9.04 1.39 10.85
CA VAL A 46 -9.21 1.11 9.43
C VAL A 46 -7.92 0.51 8.87
N ILE A 47 -8.07 -0.54 8.06
CA ILE A 47 -7.01 -1.08 7.22
C ILE A 47 -7.39 -0.82 5.77
N ILE A 48 -6.44 -0.37 4.95
CA ILE A 48 -6.60 -0.21 3.51
C ILE A 48 -5.58 -1.12 2.84
N VAL A 49 -6.04 -2.09 2.05
CA VAL A 49 -5.16 -2.94 1.25
C VAL A 49 -5.07 -2.34 -0.14
N SER A 50 -3.87 -1.90 -0.52
CA SER A 50 -3.57 -1.47 -1.88
C SER A 50 -3.31 -2.69 -2.73
N CYS A 51 -4.01 -2.76 -3.85
CA CYS A 51 -3.91 -3.83 -4.83
C CYS A 51 -3.68 -3.25 -6.23
N ALA A 52 -3.33 -4.09 -7.19
CA ALA A 52 -3.27 -3.73 -8.60
C ALA A 52 -4.00 -4.76 -9.47
N ASN A 53 -4.76 -4.28 -10.45
CA ASN A 53 -5.34 -5.08 -11.52
C ASN A 53 -4.26 -5.39 -12.57
N LEU A 54 -3.70 -6.60 -12.51
CA LEU A 54 -2.60 -7.02 -13.38
C LEU A 54 -3.01 -7.18 -14.85
N ASP A 55 -4.29 -7.42 -15.12
CA ASP A 55 -4.78 -7.52 -16.50
C ASP A 55 -4.80 -6.15 -17.18
N GLU A 56 -5.13 -5.09 -16.44
CA GLU A 56 -5.21 -3.72 -16.98
C GLU A 56 -3.85 -3.18 -17.41
N ILE A 57 -2.90 -3.11 -16.48
CA ILE A 57 -1.53 -2.70 -16.79
C ILE A 57 -0.83 -3.71 -17.73
N GLY A 58 -1.19 -4.99 -17.61
CA GLY A 58 -0.66 -6.06 -18.44
C GLY A 58 -1.10 -5.98 -19.90
N ARG A 59 -2.29 -5.46 -20.20
CA ARG A 59 -2.74 -5.18 -21.57
C ARG A 59 -1.92 -4.09 -22.24
N ALA A 60 -1.54 -3.05 -21.49
CA ALA A 60 -0.77 -1.93 -22.01
C ALA A 60 0.75 -2.23 -22.09
N TYR A 61 1.31 -2.93 -21.11
CA TYR A 61 2.77 -3.04 -20.93
C TYR A 61 3.28 -4.48 -20.73
N GLY A 62 2.43 -5.49 -20.91
CA GLY A 62 2.82 -6.90 -20.84
C GLY A 62 3.42 -7.30 -19.50
N LYS A 63 4.51 -8.09 -19.54
CA LYS A 63 5.19 -8.59 -18.34
C LYS A 63 5.75 -7.45 -17.47
N ARG A 64 6.28 -6.39 -18.09
CA ARG A 64 6.84 -5.25 -17.36
C ARG A 64 5.76 -4.49 -16.60
N GLY A 65 4.58 -4.35 -17.21
CA GLY A 65 3.41 -3.80 -16.54
C GLY A 65 3.03 -4.58 -15.29
N ARG A 66 2.90 -5.91 -15.44
CA ARG A 66 2.50 -6.81 -14.35
C ARG A 66 3.50 -6.87 -13.20
N ASP A 67 4.80 -6.92 -13.51
CA ASP A 67 5.82 -7.22 -12.51
C ASP A 67 6.42 -5.97 -11.86
N LEU A 68 6.44 -4.83 -12.56
CA LEU A 68 7.14 -3.62 -12.11
C LEU A 68 6.20 -2.42 -11.98
N PHE A 69 5.48 -2.06 -13.05
CA PHE A 69 4.69 -0.82 -13.04
C PHE A 69 3.52 -0.90 -12.05
N SER A 70 2.85 -2.05 -11.96
CA SER A 70 1.83 -2.33 -10.94
C SER A 70 2.29 -1.98 -9.52
N VAL A 71 3.54 -2.32 -9.19
CA VAL A 71 4.15 -2.06 -7.88
C VAL A 71 4.46 -0.58 -7.70
N GLN A 72 5.05 0.05 -8.71
CA GLN A 72 5.42 1.47 -8.68
C GLN A 72 4.18 2.36 -8.55
N ASP A 73 3.18 2.13 -9.40
CA ASP A 73 1.98 2.95 -9.49
C ASP A 73 1.15 2.83 -8.21
N SER A 74 1.01 1.60 -7.68
CA SER A 74 0.32 1.38 -6.40
C SER A 74 1.08 1.99 -5.21
N ALA A 75 2.42 1.97 -5.22
CA ALA A 75 3.22 2.61 -4.18
C ALA A 75 3.10 4.13 -4.21
N LEU A 76 3.06 4.75 -5.40
CA LEU A 76 2.83 6.18 -5.56
C LEU A 76 1.45 6.60 -5.05
N ALA A 77 0.41 5.87 -5.48
CA ALA A 77 -0.96 6.11 -5.02
C ALA A 77 -1.10 5.94 -3.50
N THR A 78 -0.51 4.88 -2.95
CA THR A 78 -0.53 4.65 -1.50
C THR A 78 0.26 5.72 -0.73
N GLN A 79 1.39 6.21 -1.26
CA GLN A 79 2.14 7.27 -0.61
C GLN A 79 1.35 8.59 -0.57
N ASN A 80 0.62 8.94 -1.62
CA ASN A 80 -0.29 10.10 -1.60
C ASN A 80 -1.37 9.95 -0.53
N LEU A 81 -1.94 8.75 -0.38
CA LEU A 81 -2.89 8.44 0.69
C LEU A 81 -2.27 8.67 2.07
N MET A 82 -1.05 8.20 2.30
CA MET A 82 -0.34 8.34 3.58
C MET A 82 0.00 9.80 3.91
N LEU A 83 0.40 10.59 2.90
CA LEU A 83 0.64 12.02 3.06
C LEU A 83 -0.66 12.77 3.40
N ALA A 84 -1.75 12.49 2.69
CA ALA A 84 -3.05 13.09 2.98
C ALA A 84 -3.56 12.68 4.38
N ALA A 85 -3.31 11.44 4.81
CA ALA A 85 -3.65 11.01 6.17
C ALA A 85 -2.86 11.80 7.21
N HIS A 86 -1.57 12.01 7.00
CA HIS A 86 -0.73 12.80 7.88
C HIS A 86 -1.22 14.26 8.00
N ASP A 87 -1.56 14.89 6.88
CA ASP A 87 -2.11 16.26 6.84
C ASP A 87 -3.41 16.40 7.65
N MET A 88 -4.24 15.35 7.65
CA MET A 88 -5.47 15.26 8.43
C MET A 88 -5.24 14.89 9.91
N GLY A 89 -4.00 14.81 10.38
CA GLY A 89 -3.66 14.43 11.76
C GLY A 89 -3.78 12.92 12.06
N LEU A 90 -3.89 12.08 11.03
CA LEU A 90 -3.91 10.62 11.17
C LEU A 90 -2.49 10.04 11.10
N GLY A 91 -2.29 8.93 11.79
CA GLY A 91 -1.12 8.07 11.67
C GLY A 91 -1.35 6.98 10.63
N THR A 92 -0.29 6.63 9.89
CA THR A 92 -0.30 5.49 8.97
C THR A 92 0.91 4.58 9.17
N CYS A 93 0.75 3.31 8.85
CA CYS A 93 1.84 2.33 8.86
C CYS A 93 1.73 1.42 7.63
N TRP A 94 2.79 1.42 6.81
CA TRP A 94 2.92 0.53 5.66
C TRP A 94 3.40 -0.84 6.11
N ILE A 95 2.67 -1.88 5.74
CA ILE A 95 3.03 -3.28 5.96
C ILE A 95 3.26 -3.93 4.60
N GLY A 96 4.54 -4.18 4.29
CA GLY A 96 4.97 -4.93 3.10
C GLY A 96 5.26 -6.41 3.37
N SER A 97 5.26 -6.82 4.64
CA SER A 97 5.55 -8.20 5.04
C SER A 97 4.23 -8.93 5.31
N PHE A 98 3.70 -9.61 4.31
CA PHE A 98 2.51 -10.47 4.40
C PHE A 98 2.50 -11.55 3.32
N ASP A 99 1.67 -12.57 3.50
CA ASP A 99 1.40 -13.61 2.51
C ASP A 99 0.33 -13.12 1.51
N GLU A 100 0.76 -12.83 0.27
CA GLU A 100 -0.13 -12.30 -0.78
C GLU A 100 -1.31 -13.23 -1.06
N LYS A 101 -1.09 -14.55 -1.04
CA LYS A 101 -2.14 -15.52 -1.35
C LYS A 101 -3.19 -15.56 -0.24
N LYS A 102 -2.77 -15.56 1.02
CA LYS A 102 -3.71 -15.48 2.15
C LYS A 102 -4.51 -14.19 2.10
N VAL A 103 -3.88 -13.04 1.82
CA VAL A 103 -4.60 -11.75 1.70
C VAL A 103 -5.62 -11.78 0.56
N GLN A 104 -5.23 -12.32 -0.60
CA GLN A 104 -6.15 -12.53 -1.73
C GLN A 104 -7.36 -13.37 -1.33
N ASP A 105 -7.15 -14.47 -0.62
CA ASP A 105 -8.24 -15.36 -0.19
C ASP A 105 -9.12 -14.72 0.90
N ILE A 106 -8.53 -14.01 1.87
CA ILE A 106 -9.26 -13.32 2.95
C ILE A 106 -10.19 -12.24 2.39
N LEU A 107 -9.71 -11.49 1.40
CA LEU A 107 -10.44 -10.38 0.79
C LEU A 107 -11.24 -10.80 -0.44
N VAL A 108 -11.20 -12.08 -0.80
CA VAL A 108 -11.89 -12.64 -1.97
C VAL A 108 -11.52 -11.86 -3.25
N LEU A 109 -10.24 -11.53 -3.41
CA LEU A 109 -9.78 -10.79 -4.57
C LEU A 109 -9.80 -11.71 -5.81
N PRO A 110 -10.17 -11.20 -6.99
CA PRO A 110 -10.00 -11.93 -8.23
C PRO A 110 -8.55 -12.35 -8.47
N GLY A 111 -8.33 -13.42 -9.23
CA GLY A 111 -7.00 -13.96 -9.51
C GLY A 111 -6.02 -12.96 -10.15
N HIS A 112 -6.54 -12.00 -10.93
CA HIS A 112 -5.76 -10.94 -11.58
C HIS A 112 -5.52 -9.71 -10.68
N VAL A 113 -6.14 -9.64 -9.50
CA VAL A 113 -5.94 -8.53 -8.55
C VAL A 113 -4.92 -8.97 -7.51
N ARG A 114 -3.75 -8.31 -7.52
CA ARG A 114 -2.64 -8.62 -6.63
C ARG A 114 -2.62 -7.64 -5.44
N PRO A 115 -2.65 -8.10 -4.18
CA PRO A 115 -2.39 -7.24 -3.04
C PRO A 115 -0.91 -6.87 -2.96
N LEU A 116 -0.60 -5.59 -2.77
CA LEU A 116 0.76 -5.05 -2.81
C LEU A 116 1.19 -4.41 -1.49
N ALA A 117 0.25 -3.84 -0.73
CA ALA A 117 0.52 -3.23 0.56
C ALA A 117 -0.70 -3.30 1.47
N ILE A 118 -0.47 -3.49 2.77
CA ILE A 118 -1.48 -3.27 3.79
C ILE A 118 -1.13 -1.95 4.51
N VAL A 119 -2.07 -1.02 4.58
CA VAL A 119 -1.90 0.28 5.23
C VAL A 119 -2.82 0.37 6.43
N LEU A 120 -2.23 0.50 7.61
CA LEU A 120 -2.96 0.80 8.83
C LEU A 120 -3.25 2.30 8.86
N VAL A 121 -4.47 2.69 9.20
CA VAL A 121 -4.87 4.10 9.35
C VAL A 121 -5.61 4.28 10.66
N GLY A 122 -5.21 5.28 11.45
CA GLY A 122 -5.86 5.59 12.72
C GLY A 122 -5.33 6.88 13.35
N TYR A 123 -5.82 7.21 14.54
CA TYR A 123 -5.23 8.30 15.32
C TYR A 123 -4.00 7.78 16.07
N PRO A 124 -2.86 8.46 15.97
CA PRO A 124 -1.65 8.03 16.67
C PRO A 124 -1.85 8.21 18.18
N GLU A 125 -1.38 7.24 18.96
CA GLU A 125 -1.14 7.46 20.39
C GLU A 125 0.02 8.47 20.55
N SER A 126 0.05 9.20 21.66
CA SER A 126 1.06 10.25 21.88
C SER A 126 2.48 9.70 21.81
N GLY A 127 3.36 10.38 21.07
CA GLY A 127 4.80 10.07 21.01
C GLY A 127 5.18 9.22 19.79
N THR A 128 5.29 9.85 18.62
CA THR A 128 5.95 9.24 17.46
C THR A 128 7.43 9.58 17.48
N ARG A 129 8.29 8.56 17.45
CA ARG A 129 9.74 8.75 17.31
C ARG A 129 10.08 8.94 15.84
N GLN A 130 10.72 10.04 15.51
CA GLN A 130 11.37 10.16 14.21
C GLN A 130 12.59 9.23 14.16
N LEU A 131 12.60 8.34 13.18
CA LEU A 131 13.74 7.47 12.90
C LEU A 131 14.75 8.25 12.04
N PRO A 132 16.07 8.03 12.23
CA PRO A 132 17.08 8.69 11.39
C PRO A 132 16.88 8.34 9.91
N ARG A 133 17.32 9.24 9.04
CA ARG A 133 17.38 9.05 7.59
C ARG A 133 18.83 9.20 7.13
N LYS A 134 19.19 8.52 6.04
CA LYS A 134 20.44 8.79 5.33
C LYS A 134 20.47 10.26 4.91
N ARG A 135 21.65 10.87 4.86
CA ARG A 135 21.82 12.21 4.28
C ARG A 135 21.49 12.15 2.79
N VAL A 136 21.01 13.26 2.24
CA VAL A 136 20.70 13.38 0.80
C VAL A 136 21.93 13.02 -0.05
N SER A 137 23.12 13.48 0.37
CA SER A 137 24.39 13.19 -0.30
C SER A 137 24.79 11.70 -0.32
N GLU A 138 24.12 10.84 0.46
CA GLU A 138 24.38 9.39 0.46
C GLU A 138 23.53 8.63 -0.57
N VAL A 139 22.54 9.30 -1.18
CA VAL A 139 21.56 8.67 -2.09
C VAL A 139 21.33 9.48 -3.37
N VAL A 140 22.02 10.60 -3.54
CA VAL A 140 21.96 11.46 -4.73
C VAL A 140 23.31 11.42 -5.43
N HIS A 141 23.26 11.15 -6.73
CA HIS A 141 24.40 11.06 -7.63
C HIS A 141 24.13 11.99 -8.82
N GLU A 142 25.09 12.84 -9.17
CA GLU A 142 24.97 13.82 -10.27
C GLU A 142 25.68 13.27 -11.51
N GLU A 143 24.97 13.22 -12.65
CA GLU A 143 25.40 12.65 -13.95
C GLU A 143 25.67 11.13 -13.94
N PHE A 144 26.48 10.62 -13.01
CA PHE A 144 26.89 9.22 -12.88
C PHE A 144 26.82 8.75 -11.43
N TYR A 145 26.75 7.44 -11.22
CA TYR A 145 26.74 6.81 -9.89
C TYR A 145 28.08 6.97 -9.15
#